data_AF-A0A9W6F3M7-F1
#
_entry.id   AF-A0A9W6F3M7-F1
#
_cell.length_a   1.000
_cell.length_b   1.000
_cell.length_c   1.000
_cell.angle_alpha   90.00
_cell.angle_beta   90.00
_cell.angle_gamma   90.00
#
_symmetry.space_group_name_H-M   'P 1'
#
loop_
_entity.id
_entity.type
_entity.pdbx_description
1 polymer ?
#
loop_
_entity_poly.entity_id
_entity_poly.type
_entity_poly.pdbx_seq_one_letter_code
_entity_poly.pdbx_strand_id
1 'polypeptide(L)'
;MVKKKVGGGKRYKAVAKAKAQGEEPKWDGPAPPLHVQKKLARKVQFLTKVSENANKLSATKGGGVSKKAGRKKALPDLSSLGAVLEEVSQRDPAKASNSSKQKQHGAAVKSAKQRQHILGEESKRLQQVLQHKLYKDDPIAAITNHLRHTLPPAPPPKPIKSKPAKAKRV
;
A
#
# COMPACT_ATOMS: atom_id res chain seq x y z
N MET A 1 -11.04 -14.00 -65.24
CA MET A 1 -11.86 -13.58 -64.08
C MET A 1 -10.98 -12.82 -63.09
N VAL A 2 -11.18 -11.50 -62.93
CA VAL A 2 -10.34 -10.66 -62.07
C VAL A 2 -10.97 -10.55 -60.67
N LYS A 3 -10.31 -11.12 -59.65
CA LYS A 3 -10.73 -10.96 -58.24
C LYS A 3 -10.45 -9.52 -57.79
N LYS A 4 -11.49 -8.67 -57.76
CA LYS A 4 -11.42 -7.32 -57.19
C LYS A 4 -11.15 -7.40 -55.68
N LYS A 5 -9.92 -7.09 -55.26
CA LYS A 5 -9.53 -7.01 -53.85
C LYS A 5 -10.13 -5.75 -53.23
N VAL A 6 -11.32 -5.87 -52.63
CA VAL A 6 -11.96 -4.77 -51.90
C VAL A 6 -11.23 -4.59 -50.57
N GLY A 7 -10.31 -3.62 -50.53
CA GLY A 7 -9.51 -3.27 -49.36
C GLY A 7 -10.37 -2.93 -48.13
N GLY A 8 -9.87 -3.30 -46.95
CA GLY A 8 -10.61 -3.24 -45.68
C GLY A 8 -11.25 -1.88 -45.36
N GLY A 9 -10.68 -0.78 -45.85
CA GLY A 9 -11.23 0.57 -45.65
C GLY A 9 -12.65 0.78 -46.19
N LYS A 10 -13.05 0.12 -47.28
CA LYS A 10 -14.43 0.20 -47.80
C LYS A 10 -15.43 -0.57 -46.93
N ARG A 11 -14.97 -1.60 -46.22
CA ARG A 11 -15.81 -2.45 -45.35
C ARG A 11 -16.23 -1.72 -44.08
N TYR A 12 -15.31 -0.98 -43.45
CA TYR A 12 -15.61 -0.23 -42.22
C TYR A 12 -16.55 0.97 -42.47
N LYS A 13 -16.51 1.58 -43.66
CA LYS A 13 -17.44 2.67 -44.04
C LYS A 13 -18.87 2.17 -44.27
N ALA A 14 -19.06 0.93 -44.73
CA ALA A 14 -20.38 0.33 -44.88
C ALA A 14 -21.04 0.04 -43.52
N VAL A 15 -20.27 -0.45 -42.54
CA VAL A 15 -20.75 -0.71 -41.17
C VAL A 15 -21.19 0.58 -40.47
N ALA A 16 -20.46 1.69 -40.67
CA ALA A 16 -20.85 2.99 -40.13
C ALA A 16 -22.18 3.52 -40.73
N LYS A 17 -22.46 3.22 -42.00
CA LYS A 17 -23.72 3.59 -42.66
C LYS A 17 -24.90 2.68 -42.23
N ALA A 18 -24.70 1.37 -42.13
CA ALA A 18 -25.75 0.43 -41.69
C ALA A 18 -26.18 0.68 -40.23
N LYS A 19 -25.23 1.02 -39.35
CA LYS A 19 -25.54 1.38 -37.96
C LYS A 19 -26.38 2.67 -37.84
N ALA A 20 -26.30 3.58 -38.81
CA ALA A 20 -27.15 4.77 -38.85
C ALA A 20 -28.59 4.47 -39.31
N GLN A 21 -28.86 3.28 -39.86
CA GLN A 21 -30.16 2.85 -40.37
C GLN A 21 -30.90 1.84 -39.47
N GLY A 22 -30.33 1.47 -38.32
CA GLY A 22 -31.02 0.66 -37.31
C GLY A 22 -31.13 -0.85 -37.61
N GLU A 23 -30.49 -1.35 -38.67
CA GLU A 23 -30.43 -2.79 -38.95
C GLU A 23 -29.26 -3.46 -38.20
N GLU A 24 -29.52 -4.64 -37.63
CA GLU A 24 -28.46 -5.48 -37.06
C GLU A 24 -27.54 -5.98 -38.18
N PRO A 25 -26.22 -5.71 -38.11
CA PRO A 25 -25.31 -6.09 -39.18
C PRO A 25 -25.06 -7.61 -39.15
N LYS A 26 -25.80 -8.36 -39.98
CA LYS A 26 -25.43 -9.74 -40.34
C LYS A 26 -24.06 -9.70 -41.04
N TRP A 27 -23.07 -10.30 -40.39
CA TRP A 27 -21.70 -10.37 -40.89
C TRP A 27 -21.55 -11.58 -41.84
N ASP A 28 -21.95 -11.43 -43.10
CA ASP A 28 -21.79 -12.47 -44.14
C ASP A 28 -20.40 -12.44 -44.81
N GLY A 29 -19.35 -12.24 -44.01
CA GLY A 29 -17.97 -12.14 -44.50
C GLY A 29 -17.02 -13.12 -43.81
N PRO A 30 -15.94 -13.56 -44.49
CA PRO A 30 -14.94 -14.44 -43.87
C PRO A 30 -14.40 -13.81 -42.60
N ALA A 31 -14.16 -14.65 -41.59
CA ALA A 31 -13.78 -14.24 -40.26
C ALA A 31 -12.63 -13.20 -40.31
N PRO A 32 -12.72 -12.10 -39.53
CA PRO A 32 -11.69 -11.08 -39.53
C PRO A 32 -10.33 -11.69 -39.16
N PRO A 33 -9.21 -11.17 -39.68
CA PRO A 33 -7.88 -11.69 -39.38
C PRO A 33 -7.60 -11.77 -37.87
N LEU A 34 -6.86 -12.79 -37.41
CA LEU A 34 -6.62 -13.08 -35.99
C LEU A 34 -6.12 -11.87 -35.18
N HIS A 35 -5.26 -11.03 -35.77
CA HIS A 35 -4.74 -9.84 -35.10
C HIS A 35 -5.83 -8.78 -34.84
N VAL A 36 -6.86 -8.71 -35.71
CA VAL A 36 -8.02 -7.81 -35.53
C VAL A 36 -8.92 -8.35 -34.43
N GLN A 37 -9.18 -9.66 -34.41
CA GLN A 37 -9.94 -10.31 -33.34
C GLN A 37 -9.29 -10.08 -31.97
N LYS A 38 -7.97 -10.23 -31.87
CA LYS A 38 -7.21 -9.96 -30.64
C LYS A 38 -7.31 -8.50 -30.18
N LYS A 39 -7.31 -7.54 -31.12
CA LYS A 39 -7.51 -6.12 -30.81
C LYS A 39 -8.94 -5.84 -30.31
N LEU A 40 -9.95 -6.46 -30.92
CA LEU A 40 -11.34 -6.33 -30.49
C LEU A 40 -11.56 -6.95 -29.10
N ALA A 41 -11.04 -8.15 -28.86
CA ALA A 41 -11.13 -8.82 -27.56
C ALA A 41 -10.51 -7.97 -26.44
N ARG A 42 -9.34 -7.36 -26.67
CA ARG A 42 -8.71 -6.44 -25.70
C ARG A 42 -9.57 -5.21 -25.41
N LYS A 43 -10.20 -4.64 -26.43
CA LYS A 43 -11.10 -3.47 -26.26
C LYS A 43 -12.35 -3.85 -25.46
N VAL A 44 -12.96 -5.00 -25.75
CA VAL A 44 -14.10 -5.52 -24.98
C VAL A 44 -13.71 -5.75 -23.53
N GLN A 45 -12.60 -6.45 -23.26
CA GLN A 45 -12.10 -6.68 -21.90
C GLN A 45 -11.77 -5.39 -21.14
N PHE A 46 -11.28 -4.35 -21.83
CA PHE A 46 -11.05 -3.06 -21.22
C PHE A 46 -12.37 -2.40 -20.81
N LEU A 47 -13.35 -2.36 -21.72
CA LEU A 47 -14.64 -1.76 -21.45
C LEU A 47 -15.39 -2.48 -20.32
N THR A 48 -15.34 -3.83 -20.28
CA THR A 48 -15.95 -4.60 -19.19
C THR A 48 -15.32 -4.27 -17.83
N LYS A 49 -13.99 -4.19 -17.77
CA LYS A 49 -13.28 -3.79 -16.54
C LYS A 49 -13.61 -2.37 -16.10
N VAL A 50 -13.73 -1.44 -17.05
CA VAL A 50 -14.11 -0.05 -16.75
C VAL A 50 -15.54 0.02 -16.22
N SER A 51 -16.50 -0.69 -16.82
CA SER A 51 -17.89 -0.72 -16.33
C SER A 51 -18.00 -1.38 -14.96
N GLU A 52 -17.31 -2.51 -14.74
CA GLU A 52 -17.30 -3.20 -13.45
C GLU A 52 -16.72 -2.31 -12.34
N ASN A 53 -15.62 -1.60 -12.62
CA ASN A 53 -15.00 -0.71 -11.64
C ASN A 53 -15.82 0.56 -11.42
N ALA A 54 -16.45 1.12 -12.45
CA ALA A 54 -17.36 2.26 -12.33
C ALA A 54 -18.54 1.92 -11.41
N ASN A 55 -19.14 0.73 -11.57
CA ASN A 55 -20.22 0.26 -10.71
C ASN A 55 -19.77 0.01 -9.26
N LYS A 56 -18.55 -0.50 -9.05
CA LYS A 56 -17.97 -0.64 -7.70
C LYS A 56 -17.72 0.72 -7.03
N LEU A 57 -17.30 1.73 -7.80
CA LEU A 57 -17.04 3.08 -7.30
C LEU A 57 -18.32 3.91 -7.10
N SER A 58 -19.39 3.64 -7.87
CA SER A 58 -20.69 4.27 -7.64
C SER A 58 -21.43 3.66 -6.46
N ALA A 59 -21.29 2.34 -6.23
CA ALA A 59 -21.83 1.67 -5.04
C ALA A 59 -21.19 2.16 -3.72
N THR A 60 -19.93 2.62 -3.75
CA THR A 60 -19.27 3.20 -2.58
C THR A 60 -19.55 4.70 -2.37
N LYS A 61 -20.20 5.38 -3.32
CA LYS A 61 -20.58 6.80 -3.19
C LYS A 61 -21.78 7.05 -2.27
N GLY A 62 -22.54 6.02 -1.90
CA GLY A 62 -23.60 6.12 -0.88
C GLY A 62 -23.07 6.28 0.54
N GLY A 63 -21.80 5.92 0.79
CA GLY A 63 -21.10 6.21 2.04
C GLY A 63 -20.34 7.52 1.89
N GLY A 64 -21.00 8.64 2.16
CA GLY A 64 -20.35 9.95 2.21
C GLY A 64 -19.04 9.88 3.00
N VAL A 65 -17.99 10.54 2.50
CA VAL A 65 -16.73 10.72 3.24
C VAL A 65 -17.08 11.32 4.60
N SER A 66 -17.12 10.49 5.65
CA SER A 66 -17.32 11.02 6.99
C SER A 66 -16.12 11.92 7.27
N LYS A 67 -16.40 13.21 7.46
CA LYS A 67 -15.39 14.15 7.95
C LYS A 67 -14.86 13.53 9.23
N LYS A 68 -13.54 13.23 9.28
CA LYS A 68 -12.89 12.67 10.46
C LYS A 68 -13.30 13.51 11.66
N ALA A 69 -14.13 12.95 12.53
CA ALA A 69 -14.46 13.57 13.80
C ALA A 69 -13.13 13.84 14.50
N GLY A 70 -12.93 15.09 14.94
CA GLY A 70 -11.68 15.58 15.50
C GLY A 70 -11.17 14.64 16.60
N ARG A 71 -9.83 14.56 16.73
CA ARG A 71 -9.15 13.92 17.86
C ARG A 71 -9.91 14.26 19.16
N LYS A 72 -10.54 13.26 19.79
CA LYS A 72 -11.10 13.42 21.13
C LYS A 72 -9.96 13.92 22.03
N LYS A 73 -10.24 14.95 22.84
CA LYS A 73 -9.27 15.55 23.77
C LYS A 73 -8.67 14.48 24.69
N ALA A 74 -7.48 14.76 25.22
CA ALA A 74 -6.84 13.91 26.22
C ALA A 74 -7.83 13.62 27.37
N LEU A 75 -7.84 12.37 27.83
CA LEU A 75 -8.68 11.91 28.94
C LEU A 75 -8.47 12.85 30.14
N PRO A 76 -9.52 13.48 30.67
CA PRO A 76 -9.38 14.43 31.78
C PRO A 76 -8.98 13.72 33.08
N ASP A 77 -9.43 12.48 33.30
CA ASP A 77 -9.14 11.69 34.51
C ASP A 77 -9.15 10.17 34.27
N LEU A 78 -8.37 9.43 35.05
CA LEU A 78 -8.23 7.97 34.95
C LEU A 78 -9.53 7.20 35.33
N SER A 79 -10.43 7.81 36.08
CA SER A 79 -11.75 7.27 36.39
C SER A 79 -12.66 7.14 35.16
N SER A 80 -12.44 7.97 34.14
CA SER A 80 -13.16 7.92 32.87
C SER A 80 -12.61 6.88 31.88
N LEU A 81 -11.48 6.23 32.20
CA LEU A 81 -10.82 5.26 31.33
C LEU A 81 -11.69 4.01 31.10
N GLY A 82 -12.40 3.54 32.13
CA GLY A 82 -13.25 2.35 32.05
C GLY A 82 -14.33 2.48 30.97
N ALA A 83 -15.07 3.60 30.98
CA ALA A 83 -16.10 3.88 29.99
C ALA A 83 -15.54 4.00 28.56
N VAL A 84 -14.33 4.55 28.41
CA VAL A 84 -13.67 4.65 27.10
C VAL A 84 -13.16 3.30 26.61
N LEU A 85 -12.69 2.42 27.49
CA LEU A 85 -12.28 1.06 27.13
C LEU A 85 -13.48 0.22 26.70
N GLU A 86 -14.63 0.40 27.35
CA GLU A 86 -15.88 -0.27 26.98
C GLU A 86 -16.45 0.27 25.65
N GLU A 87 -16.36 1.58 25.39
CA GLU A 87 -16.68 2.17 24.08
C GLU A 87 -15.76 1.62 22.96
N VAL A 88 -14.50 1.32 23.28
CA VAL A 88 -13.53 0.76 22.33
C VAL A 88 -13.75 -0.74 22.10
N SER A 89 -14.12 -1.51 23.13
CA SER A 89 -14.37 -2.95 22.98
C SER A 89 -15.64 -3.24 22.18
N GLN A 90 -16.65 -2.37 22.27
CA GLN A 90 -17.89 -2.46 21.49
C GLN A 90 -17.75 -2.05 20.01
N ARG A 91 -16.60 -1.50 19.59
CA ARG A 91 -16.34 -1.22 18.17
C ARG A 91 -15.94 -2.50 17.47
N ASP A 92 -16.82 -3.00 16.60
CA ASP A 92 -16.57 -4.17 15.76
C ASP A 92 -15.16 -4.16 15.12
N PRO A 93 -14.33 -5.19 15.34
CA PRO A 93 -13.02 -5.28 14.71
C PRO A 93 -13.12 -5.39 13.17
N ALA A 94 -14.29 -5.78 12.65
CA ALA A 94 -14.57 -5.86 11.22
C ALA A 94 -14.57 -4.48 10.53
N LYS A 95 -15.01 -3.41 11.22
CA LYS A 95 -15.05 -2.03 10.67
C LYS A 95 -13.72 -1.28 10.78
N ALA A 96 -12.82 -1.70 11.67
CA ALA A 96 -11.48 -1.09 11.83
C ALA A 96 -10.48 -1.51 10.73
N SER A 97 -10.76 -2.59 9.99
CA SER A 97 -9.87 -3.14 8.95
C SER A 97 -9.69 -2.25 7.71
N ASN A 98 -10.60 -1.27 7.50
CA ASN A 98 -10.53 -0.32 6.38
C ASN A 98 -9.86 1.02 6.72
N SER A 99 -9.36 1.19 7.94
CA SER A 99 -8.40 2.27 8.20
C SER A 99 -7.09 1.87 7.55
N SER A 100 -6.70 2.60 6.50
CA SER A 100 -5.40 2.51 5.86
C SER A 100 -4.33 2.32 6.94
N LYS A 101 -3.72 1.13 6.99
CA LYS A 101 -2.57 0.83 7.85
C LYS A 101 -1.52 1.91 7.57
N GLN A 102 -1.51 2.97 8.37
CA GLN A 102 -0.39 3.90 8.43
C GLN A 102 0.77 3.04 8.90
N LYS A 103 1.56 2.60 7.93
CA LYS A 103 2.79 1.85 8.14
C LYS A 103 3.64 2.71 9.04
N GLN A 104 3.73 2.32 10.31
CA GLN A 104 4.67 2.92 11.24
C GLN A 104 6.07 2.78 10.67
N HIS A 105 6.82 3.87 10.78
CA HIS A 105 8.16 4.03 10.25
C HIS A 105 9.12 3.02 10.89
N GLY A 106 9.69 2.18 10.04
CA GLY A 106 10.85 1.32 10.25
C GLY A 106 11.35 0.96 8.85
N ALA A 107 12.67 0.91 8.64
CA ALA A 107 13.33 0.80 7.33
C ALA A 107 12.46 0.08 6.31
N ALA A 108 11.86 0.83 5.37
CA ALA A 108 10.70 0.40 4.61
C ALA A 108 11.03 -0.85 3.79
N VAL A 109 10.72 -2.01 4.36
CA VAL A 109 10.88 -3.29 3.69
C VAL A 109 9.80 -3.34 2.60
N LYS A 110 10.19 -3.02 1.36
CA LYS A 110 9.25 -2.70 0.27
C LYS A 110 8.34 -3.89 -0.09
N SER A 111 8.78 -5.13 0.18
CA SER A 111 8.07 -6.36 -0.17
C SER A 111 7.79 -7.26 1.04
N ALA A 112 6.69 -8.01 0.98
CA ALA A 112 6.36 -9.04 1.97
C ALA A 112 7.43 -10.15 2.04
N LYS A 113 8.01 -10.52 0.89
CA LYS A 113 9.10 -11.51 0.81
C LYS A 113 10.32 -11.05 1.60
N GLN A 114 10.68 -9.78 1.48
CA GLN A 114 11.82 -9.21 2.19
C GLN A 114 11.55 -9.13 3.70
N ARG A 115 10.29 -8.91 4.13
CA ARG A 115 9.92 -8.99 5.55
C ARG A 115 10.08 -10.41 6.09
N GLN A 116 9.61 -11.41 5.34
CA GLN A 116 9.77 -12.82 5.71
C GLN A 116 11.25 -13.23 5.79
N HIS A 117 12.07 -12.75 4.85
CA HIS A 117 13.52 -12.98 4.89
C HIS A 117 14.15 -12.42 6.17
N ILE A 118 13.88 -11.15 6.49
CA ILE A 118 14.37 -10.52 7.72
C ILE A 118 13.90 -11.30 8.95
N LEU A 119 12.62 -11.66 9.03
CA LEU A 119 12.10 -12.49 10.12
C LEU A 119 12.85 -13.84 10.24
N GLY A 120 13.20 -14.46 9.13
CA GLY A 120 13.99 -15.70 9.11
C GLY A 120 15.43 -15.50 9.59
N GLU A 121 16.06 -14.39 9.24
CA GLU A 121 17.42 -14.07 9.69
C GLU A 121 17.45 -13.70 11.17
N GLU A 122 16.54 -12.83 11.62
CA GLU A 122 16.46 -12.40 13.02
C GLU A 122 16.08 -13.58 13.94
N SER A 123 15.19 -14.47 13.50
CA SER A 123 14.84 -15.67 14.30
C SER A 123 16.04 -16.60 14.48
N LYS A 124 16.85 -16.81 13.44
CA LYS A 124 18.11 -17.58 13.53
C LYS A 124 19.11 -16.91 14.47
N ARG A 125 19.32 -15.59 14.37
CA ARG A 125 20.22 -14.86 15.27
C ARG A 125 19.76 -14.96 16.73
N LEU A 126 18.45 -14.82 16.97
CA LEU A 126 17.89 -14.98 18.32
C LEU A 126 18.15 -16.38 18.87
N GLN A 127 17.92 -17.43 18.08
CA GLN A 127 18.22 -18.81 18.49
C GLN A 127 19.70 -18.99 18.85
N GLN A 128 20.62 -18.40 18.09
CA GLN A 128 22.05 -18.44 18.41
C GLN A 128 22.38 -17.77 19.75
N VAL A 129 21.78 -16.60 20.03
CA VAL A 129 21.94 -15.91 21.32
C VAL A 129 21.44 -16.78 22.47
N LEU A 130 20.25 -17.40 22.31
CA LEU A 130 19.68 -18.28 23.33
C LEU A 130 20.49 -19.55 23.57
N GLN A 131 21.24 -20.03 22.56
CA GLN A 131 22.11 -21.19 22.69
C GLN A 131 23.47 -20.87 23.35
N HIS A 132 23.85 -19.59 23.43
CA HIS A 132 25.15 -19.17 23.93
C HIS A 132 25.29 -19.37 25.45
N LYS A 133 26.42 -19.95 25.89
CA LYS A 133 26.68 -20.28 27.32
C LYS A 133 26.57 -19.04 28.21
N LEU A 134 27.28 -17.96 27.86
CA LEU A 134 27.26 -16.72 28.66
C LEU A 134 25.86 -16.13 28.81
N TYR A 135 24.98 -16.30 27.82
CA TYR A 135 23.61 -15.78 27.87
C TYR A 135 22.71 -16.63 28.78
N LYS A 136 22.98 -17.95 28.87
CA LYS A 136 22.26 -18.86 29.78
C LYS A 136 22.65 -18.63 31.24
N ASP A 137 23.92 -18.29 31.49
CA ASP A 137 24.44 -18.08 32.84
C ASP A 137 24.01 -16.70 33.38
N ASP A 138 24.25 -15.62 32.62
CA ASP A 138 23.79 -14.27 32.97
C ASP A 138 23.44 -13.45 31.70
N PRO A 139 22.14 -13.30 31.39
CA PRO A 139 21.71 -12.61 30.18
C PRO A 139 22.05 -11.12 30.21
N ILE A 140 22.05 -10.48 31.39
CA ILE A 140 22.30 -9.04 31.50
C ILE A 140 23.79 -8.78 31.26
N ALA A 141 24.67 -9.55 31.90
CA ALA A 141 26.10 -9.45 31.69
C ALA A 141 26.49 -9.74 30.23
N ALA A 142 25.92 -10.77 29.61
CA ALA A 142 26.18 -11.10 28.21
C ALA A 142 25.79 -9.96 27.26
N ILE A 143 24.64 -9.33 27.45
CA ILE A 143 24.19 -8.19 26.64
C ILE A 143 25.13 -7.00 26.84
N THR A 144 25.48 -6.65 28.09
CA THR A 144 26.36 -5.50 28.35
C THR A 144 27.75 -5.70 27.76
N ASN A 145 28.28 -6.92 27.83
CA ASN A 145 29.56 -7.29 27.24
C ASN A 145 29.51 -7.17 25.69
N HIS A 146 28.46 -7.72 25.07
CA HIS A 146 28.25 -7.59 23.63
C HIS A 146 28.15 -6.13 23.18
N LEU A 147 27.40 -5.28 23.89
CA LEU A 147 27.28 -3.86 23.56
C LEU A 147 28.60 -3.11 23.70
N ARG A 148 29.42 -3.43 24.71
CA ARG A 148 30.76 -2.83 24.88
C ARG A 148 31.70 -3.16 23.71
N HIS A 149 31.58 -4.35 23.12
CA HIS A 149 32.43 -4.77 22.00
C HIS A 149 31.90 -4.38 20.61
N THR A 150 30.59 -4.17 20.47
CA THR A 150 29.98 -3.87 19.17
C THR A 150 29.76 -2.38 18.91
N LEU A 151 29.66 -1.57 19.96
CA LEU A 151 29.50 -0.13 19.80
C LEU A 151 30.87 0.52 19.50
N PRO A 152 30.95 1.40 18.48
CA PRO A 152 32.16 2.17 18.24
C PRO A 152 32.45 3.09 19.43
N PRO A 153 33.74 3.43 19.69
CA PRO A 153 34.09 4.33 20.78
C PRO A 153 33.39 5.69 20.59
N ALA A 154 32.80 6.19 21.67
CA ALA A 154 32.05 7.45 21.63
C ALA A 154 32.94 8.59 21.13
N PRO A 155 32.45 9.47 20.24
CA PRO A 155 33.23 10.60 19.76
C PRO A 155 33.56 11.55 20.94
N PRO A 156 34.74 12.20 20.93
CA PRO A 156 35.13 13.11 22.00
C PRO A 156 34.12 14.26 22.13
N PRO A 157 33.86 14.75 23.37
CA PRO A 157 32.91 15.82 23.61
C PRO A 157 33.33 17.09 22.87
N LYS A 158 32.38 17.71 22.15
CA LYS A 158 32.64 18.98 21.46
C LYS A 158 32.93 20.08 22.48
N PRO A 159 33.94 20.93 22.26
CA PRO A 159 34.25 22.02 23.17
C PRO A 159 33.05 22.97 23.29
N ILE A 160 32.64 23.24 24.54
CA ILE A 160 31.56 24.16 24.87
C ILE A 160 32.00 25.56 24.45
N LYS A 161 31.38 26.10 23.38
CA LYS A 161 31.61 27.49 22.97
C LYS A 161 30.99 28.42 24.02
N SER A 162 31.82 29.04 24.86
CA SER A 162 31.41 30.15 25.72
C SER A 162 30.95 31.32 24.84
N LYS A 163 29.72 31.80 25.06
CA LYS A 163 29.21 33.01 24.39
C LYS A 163 29.94 34.23 24.97
N PRO A 164 30.41 35.18 24.16
CA PRO A 164 31.01 36.40 24.68
C PRO A 164 29.93 37.25 25.35
N ALA A 165 30.22 37.67 26.59
CA ALA A 165 29.40 38.60 27.35
C ALA A 165 29.30 39.94 26.59
N LYS A 166 28.08 40.44 26.40
CA LYS A 166 27.83 41.76 25.80
C LYS A 166 28.48 42.83 26.67
N ALA A 167 29.52 43.48 26.14
CA ALA A 167 30.10 44.68 26.73
C ALA A 167 29.02 45.79 26.80
N LYS A 168 28.75 46.27 28.01
CA LYS A 168 27.99 47.51 28.25
C LYS A 168 28.80 48.67 27.67
N ARG A 169 28.23 49.42 26.73
CA ARG A 169 28.72 50.75 26.33
C ARG A 169 28.29 51.74 27.41
N VAL A 170 29.27 52.49 27.94
CA VAL A 170 29.11 53.73 28.72
C VAL A 170 29.17 54.89 27.73
#